data_AF-A0A7K1B6H5-F1
#
_entry.id   AF-A0A7K1B6H5-F1
#
_cell.length_a   1.000
_cell.length_b   1.000
_cell.length_c   1.000
_cell.angle_alpha   90.00
_cell.angle_beta   90.00
_cell.angle_gamma   90.00
#
_symmetry.space_group_name_H-M   'P 1'
#
loop_
_entity.id
_entity.type
_entity.pdbx_description
1 polymer ?
#
loop_
_entity_poly.entity_id
_entity_poly.type
_entity_poly.pdbx_seq_one_letter_code
_entity_poly.pdbx_strand_id
1 'polypeptide(L)'
;MAAVPLGLTGANPVTDASSYQRISGEGSSWSANALDAMRVNVQQFGITVDYNPTGSTSGRKNFLNGTVDFAASDIPFQFNPEDGSAPENPAPGSYAYMPITAGGTAFMYNLRINGQRVTNLRLSGENAAKIFTGAITVWNDPAIAADNPGLTLPARNIVPVVRSEGSGSTAQLTAWMIDRHPQIWQAYCERSGRAPACGQTSFYPTIPGMIAQNGDLGVSGYVSQGFAEGAIGYVNYSYALGTQFPVVKLLNAAGFYTEPTPENVAVSLLKARINTDESNPARYLTQDLSGVYTDTDPRSYQLSSYSYLILPTRVGGQFNEAKGRTLGAFAYYAMCQAQQQSASLGYSPMPVNLVEASFEQIRKIPGVEVQNIDIAQCDNPTFSADGTNVLATSAPQPKACDARGPLQCSDGTAGLANVPTPVNAAAQGGTAPATGGAAAGAGGAPATGGGAAQGSGAPATGGGSTATGGAPATGGGSTGSGGGSATGGGSTGTAGGTATGGAVDPATGAVTDPVTGLVIVPGGSGTVDPETGLVAGAPACDPSTGVGCAATGQNPTAGQVAVGAVASTVIPETTPWDASIAFVVLVILLVLAVVIVPAVAWRRFSGGVPT
;
A
#
# COMPACT_ATOMS: atom_id res chain seq x y z
N MET A 1 2.22 -18.38 80.41
CA MET A 1 0.85 -18.11 79.94
C MET A 1 0.98 -17.43 78.59
N ALA A 2 0.64 -18.14 77.51
CA ALA A 2 0.83 -17.68 76.15
C ALA A 2 -0.28 -16.69 75.76
N ALA A 3 0.12 -15.56 75.18
CA ALA A 3 -0.76 -14.53 74.67
C ALA A 3 -1.18 -14.86 73.23
N VAL A 4 -2.49 -14.75 72.97
CA VAL A 4 -3.12 -14.86 71.65
C VAL A 4 -3.13 -13.48 70.98
N PRO A 5 -2.78 -13.35 69.68
CA PRO A 5 -3.24 -12.22 68.89
C PRO A 5 -4.36 -12.63 67.94
N LEU A 6 -5.42 -11.81 67.97
CA LEU A 6 -6.54 -11.75 67.03
C LEU A 6 -6.04 -11.61 65.58
N GLY A 7 -6.48 -12.51 64.70
CA GLY A 7 -6.33 -12.35 63.25
C GLY A 7 -7.49 -11.53 62.68
N LEU A 8 -7.19 -10.35 62.16
CA LEU A 8 -8.07 -9.58 61.28
C LEU A 8 -7.95 -10.15 59.86
N THR A 9 -8.95 -10.90 59.41
CA THR A 9 -9.12 -11.31 58.02
C THR A 9 -9.61 -10.11 57.20
N GLY A 10 -8.68 -9.37 56.58
CA GLY A 10 -9.02 -8.46 55.49
C GLY A 10 -9.19 -9.26 54.21
N ALA A 11 -10.44 -9.54 53.82
CA ALA A 11 -10.75 -9.95 52.46
C ALA A 11 -10.57 -8.72 51.56
N ASN A 12 -9.44 -8.65 50.83
CA ASN A 12 -9.37 -7.76 49.68
C ASN A 12 -10.35 -8.30 48.63
N PRO A 13 -11.28 -7.48 48.09
CA PRO A 13 -11.97 -7.88 46.87
C PRO A 13 -10.91 -7.97 45.78
N VAL A 14 -10.67 -9.18 45.28
CA VAL A 14 -10.01 -9.38 43.99
C VAL A 14 -10.97 -8.83 42.96
N THR A 15 -10.82 -7.56 42.58
CA THR A 15 -11.38 -7.05 41.34
C THR A 15 -10.63 -7.77 40.22
N ASP A 16 -11.21 -8.86 39.74
CA ASP A 16 -10.76 -9.55 38.54
C ASP A 16 -11.09 -8.63 37.35
N ALA A 17 -10.23 -7.64 37.12
CA ALA A 17 -10.25 -6.87 35.90
C ALA A 17 -9.81 -7.82 34.78
N SER A 18 -10.77 -8.50 34.16
CA SER A 18 -10.51 -9.46 33.09
C SER A 18 -9.64 -8.78 32.02
N SER A 19 -8.38 -9.20 31.91
CA SER A 19 -7.45 -8.67 30.93
C SER A 19 -7.96 -8.96 29.51
N TYR A 20 -7.73 -8.03 28.58
CA TYR A 20 -8.05 -8.27 27.17
C TYR A 20 -7.33 -9.52 26.67
N GLN A 21 -8.07 -10.47 26.10
CA GLN A 21 -7.48 -11.66 25.50
C GLN A 21 -6.81 -11.29 24.17
N ARG A 22 -5.62 -11.85 23.92
CA ARG A 22 -4.92 -11.72 22.63
C ARG A 22 -5.79 -12.24 21.49
N ILE A 23 -5.86 -11.46 20.41
CA ILE A 23 -6.57 -11.82 19.18
C ILE A 23 -5.59 -11.92 18.00
N SER A 24 -5.89 -12.79 17.04
CA SER A 24 -5.12 -12.94 15.81
C SER A 24 -5.94 -12.56 14.57
N GLY A 25 -5.30 -11.89 13.62
CA GLY A 25 -5.88 -11.60 12.32
C GLY A 25 -4.91 -11.82 11.19
N GLU A 26 -5.45 -11.95 9.98
CA GLU A 26 -4.66 -12.18 8.77
C GLU A 26 -5.33 -11.54 7.55
N GLY A 27 -4.53 -11.18 6.55
CA GLY A 27 -5.05 -10.89 5.21
C GLY A 27 -4.31 -9.76 4.51
N SER A 28 -5.05 -8.73 4.14
CA SER A 28 -4.60 -7.60 3.32
C SER A 28 -3.22 -7.05 3.74
N SER A 29 -2.22 -7.20 2.86
CA SER A 29 -0.98 -6.40 2.97
C SER A 29 -1.23 -4.93 2.65
N TRP A 30 -2.27 -4.62 1.86
CA TRP A 30 -2.61 -3.25 1.49
C TRP A 30 -3.06 -2.43 2.71
N SER A 31 -3.57 -3.07 3.75
CA SER A 31 -3.97 -2.44 5.03
C SER A 31 -2.91 -2.53 6.13
N ALA A 32 -1.82 -3.28 5.88
CA ALA A 32 -0.92 -3.74 6.94
C ALA A 32 -0.27 -2.59 7.70
N ASN A 33 0.28 -1.59 7.01
CA ASN A 33 0.96 -0.47 7.67
C ASN A 33 0.02 0.31 8.62
N ALA A 34 -1.26 0.47 8.26
CA ALA A 34 -2.25 1.11 9.12
C ALA A 34 -2.63 0.22 10.30
N LEU A 35 -2.90 -1.07 10.06
CA LEU A 35 -3.22 -2.04 11.11
C LEU A 35 -2.04 -2.23 12.09
N ASP A 36 -0.81 -2.19 11.59
CA ASP A 36 0.42 -2.26 12.38
C ASP A 36 0.54 -1.07 13.33
N ALA A 37 0.30 0.15 12.85
CA ALA A 37 0.25 1.33 13.70
C ALA A 37 -0.86 1.21 14.77
N MET A 38 -2.06 0.79 14.36
CA MET A 38 -3.19 0.60 15.28
C MET A 38 -2.87 -0.43 16.38
N ARG A 39 -2.36 -1.61 16.02
CA ARG A 39 -2.05 -2.68 16.98
C ARG A 39 -0.93 -2.30 17.94
N VAL A 40 0.05 -1.51 17.51
CA VAL A 40 1.12 -0.99 18.38
C VAL A 40 0.53 0.02 19.37
N ASN A 41 -0.29 0.95 18.90
CA ASN A 41 -0.85 1.99 19.76
C ASN A 41 -1.77 1.44 20.85
N VAL A 42 -2.54 0.38 20.58
CA VAL A 42 -3.47 -0.18 21.57
C VAL A 42 -2.80 -1.02 22.66
N GLN A 43 -1.51 -1.35 22.53
CA GLN A 43 -0.76 -2.08 23.58
C GLN A 43 -0.77 -1.33 24.91
N GLN A 44 -0.79 0.01 24.87
CA GLN A 44 -0.89 0.85 26.07
C GLN A 44 -2.21 0.64 26.85
N PHE A 45 -3.24 0.11 26.21
CA PHE A 45 -4.52 -0.24 26.82
C PHE A 45 -4.60 -1.71 27.23
N GLY A 46 -3.49 -2.45 27.16
CA GLY A 46 -3.43 -3.89 27.43
C GLY A 46 -4.02 -4.75 26.30
N ILE A 47 -4.33 -4.18 25.14
CA ILE A 47 -4.86 -4.91 23.98
C ILE A 47 -3.69 -5.46 23.17
N THR A 48 -3.72 -6.77 22.89
CA THR A 48 -2.73 -7.41 22.01
C THR A 48 -3.41 -7.95 20.76
N VAL A 49 -3.00 -7.46 19.60
CA VAL A 49 -3.48 -7.88 18.28
C VAL A 49 -2.29 -8.39 17.48
N ASP A 50 -2.36 -9.64 17.05
CA ASP A 50 -1.46 -10.19 16.03
C ASP A 50 -2.04 -10.00 14.65
N TYR A 51 -1.19 -9.66 13.70
CA TYR A 51 -1.62 -9.49 12.32
C TYR A 51 -0.58 -10.04 11.34
N ASN A 52 -1.05 -10.87 10.39
CA ASN A 52 -0.21 -11.45 9.35
C ASN A 52 -0.65 -10.95 7.94
N PRO A 53 0.18 -10.22 7.19
CA PRO A 53 -0.19 -9.62 5.91
C PRO A 53 0.04 -10.53 4.70
N THR A 54 -0.65 -11.66 4.63
CA THR A 54 -0.46 -12.73 3.61
C THR A 54 -1.32 -12.58 2.34
N GLY A 55 -2.08 -11.49 2.23
CA GLY A 55 -3.00 -11.25 1.13
C GLY A 55 -4.46 -11.55 1.51
N SER A 56 -5.35 -10.76 0.93
CA SER A 56 -6.79 -10.78 1.17
C SER A 56 -7.40 -12.19 1.09
N THR A 57 -7.04 -12.99 0.08
CA THR A 57 -7.58 -14.34 -0.08
C THR A 57 -7.17 -15.31 1.02
N SER A 58 -5.92 -15.22 1.52
CA SER A 58 -5.47 -16.04 2.65
C SER A 58 -6.25 -15.68 3.92
N GLY A 59 -6.37 -14.39 4.21
CA GLY A 59 -7.14 -13.89 5.36
C GLY A 59 -8.58 -14.40 5.37
N ARG A 60 -9.30 -14.26 4.24
CA ARG A 60 -10.68 -14.75 4.11
C ARG A 60 -10.79 -16.26 4.36
N LYS A 61 -9.92 -17.05 3.74
CA LYS A 61 -9.91 -18.51 3.91
C LYS A 61 -9.59 -18.92 5.34
N ASN A 62 -8.60 -18.29 5.98
CA ASN A 62 -8.22 -18.60 7.36
C ASN A 62 -9.27 -18.16 8.38
N PHE A 63 -9.99 -17.07 8.12
CA PHE A 63 -11.17 -16.71 8.91
C PHE A 63 -12.29 -17.74 8.74
N LEU A 64 -12.60 -18.14 7.50
CA LEU A 64 -13.63 -19.15 7.21
C LEU A 64 -13.33 -20.50 7.89
N ASN A 65 -12.05 -20.88 7.93
CA ASN A 65 -11.56 -22.09 8.58
C ASN A 65 -11.44 -21.96 10.11
N GLY A 66 -11.72 -20.79 10.68
CA GLY A 66 -11.61 -20.53 12.12
C GLY A 66 -10.17 -20.52 12.65
N THR A 67 -9.18 -20.29 11.78
CA THR A 67 -7.74 -20.25 12.08
C THR A 67 -7.26 -18.87 12.57
N VAL A 68 -8.06 -17.82 12.35
CA VAL A 68 -7.86 -16.48 12.93
C VAL A 68 -9.17 -15.93 13.50
N ASP A 69 -9.07 -14.94 14.40
CA ASP A 69 -10.23 -14.32 15.04
C ASP A 69 -10.95 -13.30 14.14
N PHE A 70 -10.21 -12.65 13.24
CA PHE A 70 -10.74 -11.75 12.22
C PHE A 70 -9.87 -11.82 10.96
N ALA A 71 -10.39 -11.35 9.82
CA ALA A 71 -9.57 -11.12 8.64
C ALA A 71 -9.61 -9.65 8.24
N ALA A 72 -8.55 -9.15 7.61
CA ALA A 72 -8.62 -7.90 6.87
C ALA A 72 -8.61 -8.18 5.37
N SER A 73 -9.52 -7.59 4.61
CA SER A 73 -9.62 -7.86 3.18
C SER A 73 -10.13 -6.67 2.38
N ASP A 74 -9.54 -6.47 1.21
CA ASP A 74 -9.87 -5.39 0.28
C ASP A 74 -10.90 -5.81 -0.78
N ILE A 75 -11.34 -7.07 -0.72
CA ILE A 75 -12.37 -7.69 -1.55
C ILE A 75 -13.24 -8.60 -0.66
N PRO A 76 -14.57 -8.65 -0.82
CA PRO A 76 -15.44 -9.54 -0.03
C PRO A 76 -15.18 -11.03 -0.30
N PHE A 77 -15.92 -11.88 0.40
CA PHE A 77 -15.94 -13.32 0.13
C PHE A 77 -16.36 -13.57 -1.31
N GLN A 78 -15.65 -14.49 -1.95
CA GLN A 78 -15.88 -14.85 -3.34
C GLN A 78 -16.88 -16.00 -3.39
N PHE A 79 -18.18 -15.68 -3.38
CA PHE A 79 -19.25 -16.69 -3.47
C PHE A 79 -19.28 -17.40 -4.84
N ASN A 80 -18.94 -16.69 -5.91
CA ASN A 80 -18.88 -17.22 -7.27
C ASN A 80 -17.62 -16.70 -7.96
N PRO A 81 -16.42 -17.20 -7.59
CA PRO A 81 -15.17 -16.73 -8.15
C PRO A 81 -15.05 -17.06 -9.64
N GLU A 82 -14.55 -16.11 -10.42
CA GLU A 82 -14.29 -16.26 -11.85
C GLU A 82 -12.80 -16.53 -12.16
N ASP A 83 -11.98 -16.83 -11.16
CA ASP A 83 -10.58 -17.25 -11.34
C ASP A 83 -10.39 -18.77 -11.23
N GLY A 84 -11.49 -19.53 -11.07
CA GLY A 84 -11.45 -20.98 -10.85
C GLY A 84 -11.10 -21.39 -9.43
N SER A 85 -10.94 -20.46 -8.49
CA SER A 85 -10.81 -20.79 -7.07
C SER A 85 -12.11 -21.38 -6.50
N ALA A 86 -12.00 -22.05 -5.35
CA ALA A 86 -13.18 -22.59 -4.67
C ALA A 86 -14.07 -21.46 -4.13
N PRO A 87 -15.40 -21.54 -4.29
CA PRO A 87 -16.35 -20.65 -3.64
C PRO A 87 -16.14 -20.53 -2.13
N GLU A 88 -16.12 -19.31 -1.65
CA GLU A 88 -16.04 -18.97 -0.23
C GLU A 88 -17.48 -18.79 0.29
N ASN A 89 -18.01 -19.82 0.95
CA ASN A 89 -19.39 -19.85 1.45
C ASN A 89 -19.43 -19.77 2.99
N PRO A 90 -19.28 -18.58 3.59
CA PRO A 90 -19.44 -18.42 5.03
C PRO A 90 -20.87 -18.80 5.47
N ALA A 91 -20.99 -19.31 6.68
CA ALA A 91 -22.29 -19.67 7.22
C ALA A 91 -23.18 -18.41 7.37
N PRO A 92 -24.49 -18.50 7.09
CA PRO A 92 -25.39 -17.36 7.23
C PRO A 92 -25.30 -16.72 8.62
N GLY A 93 -25.18 -15.39 8.66
CA GLY A 93 -25.08 -14.62 9.89
C GLY A 93 -23.85 -14.91 10.74
N SER A 94 -22.77 -15.46 10.18
CA SER A 94 -21.52 -15.73 10.91
C SER A 94 -20.49 -14.61 10.86
N TYR A 95 -20.69 -13.61 10.01
CA TYR A 95 -19.75 -12.52 9.82
C TYR A 95 -20.42 -11.20 9.46
N ALA A 96 -19.67 -10.11 9.58
CA ALA A 96 -20.01 -8.80 9.05
C ALA A 96 -18.76 -8.14 8.44
N TYR A 97 -18.96 -7.28 7.43
CA TYR A 97 -17.90 -6.44 6.86
C TYR A 97 -17.89 -5.08 7.53
N MET A 98 -16.75 -4.71 8.12
CA MET A 98 -16.55 -3.42 8.77
C MET A 98 -15.45 -2.63 8.05
N PRO A 99 -15.76 -1.50 7.38
CA PRO A 99 -14.72 -0.61 6.87
C PRO A 99 -13.68 -0.28 7.95
N ILE A 100 -12.39 -0.36 7.63
CA ILE A 100 -11.32 -0.17 8.62
C ILE A 100 -10.25 0.83 8.19
N THR A 101 -9.85 0.80 6.93
CA THR A 101 -8.76 1.61 6.38
C THR A 101 -9.17 2.12 5.00
N ALA A 102 -8.88 3.38 4.72
CA ALA A 102 -9.08 4.00 3.42
C ALA A 102 -7.73 4.43 2.82
N GLY A 103 -7.58 4.34 1.51
CA GLY A 103 -6.30 4.54 0.86
C GLY A 103 -6.40 4.54 -0.66
N GLY A 104 -5.31 4.95 -1.31
CA GLY A 104 -5.16 4.90 -2.76
C GLY A 104 -4.25 3.77 -3.20
N THR A 105 -4.70 2.96 -4.14
CA THR A 105 -3.82 2.04 -4.87
C THR A 105 -3.02 2.86 -5.88
N ALA A 106 -1.73 2.98 -5.62
CA ALA A 106 -0.78 3.85 -6.30
C ALA A 106 0.08 3.07 -7.29
N PHE A 107 0.41 3.69 -8.43
CA PHE A 107 1.37 3.13 -9.38
C PHE A 107 2.77 3.64 -9.06
N MET A 108 3.51 2.90 -8.23
CA MET A 108 4.91 3.18 -7.91
C MET A 108 5.79 2.78 -9.09
N TYR A 109 6.77 3.61 -9.46
CA TYR A 109 7.59 3.35 -10.65
C TYR A 109 9.06 3.72 -10.47
N ASN A 110 9.90 3.14 -11.31
CA ASN A 110 11.34 3.38 -11.35
C ASN A 110 11.77 3.68 -12.78
N LEU A 111 11.84 4.97 -13.12
CA LEU A 111 12.22 5.44 -14.44
C LEU A 111 13.27 6.53 -14.33
N ARG A 112 14.22 6.56 -15.28
CA ARG A 112 15.23 7.61 -15.39
C ARG A 112 15.22 8.26 -16.76
N ILE A 113 15.52 9.55 -16.79
CA ILE A 113 15.84 10.32 -18.00
C ILE A 113 17.22 10.91 -17.76
N ASN A 114 18.17 10.66 -18.68
CA ASN A 114 19.55 11.17 -18.58
C ASN A 114 20.22 10.87 -17.22
N GLY A 115 19.97 9.68 -16.67
CA GLY A 115 20.51 9.24 -15.38
C GLY A 115 19.79 9.77 -14.13
N GLN A 116 18.88 10.74 -14.27
CA GLN A 116 18.07 11.29 -13.18
C GLN A 116 16.72 10.58 -13.07
N ARG A 117 16.26 10.33 -11.84
CA ARG A 117 14.96 9.70 -11.59
C ARG A 117 13.83 10.65 -11.98
N VAL A 118 12.86 10.12 -12.72
CA VAL A 118 11.59 10.81 -13.00
C VAL A 118 10.69 10.70 -11.77
N THR A 119 10.12 11.81 -11.32
CA THR A 119 9.32 11.92 -10.09
C THR A 119 7.92 12.49 -10.31
N ASN A 120 7.63 12.99 -11.52
CA ASN A 120 6.40 13.70 -11.89
C ASN A 120 5.63 13.04 -13.06
N LEU A 121 5.75 11.72 -13.20
CA LEU A 121 5.14 10.97 -14.30
C LEU A 121 3.61 11.00 -14.21
N ARG A 122 2.98 11.14 -15.37
CA ARG A 122 1.52 11.15 -15.54
C ARG A 122 1.06 9.98 -16.38
N LEU A 123 -0.09 9.40 -16.06
CA LEU A 123 -0.78 8.46 -16.94
C LEU A 123 -2.28 8.72 -16.91
N SER A 124 -2.92 8.58 -18.06
CA SER A 124 -4.35 8.31 -18.15
C SER A 124 -4.66 6.91 -17.65
N GLY A 125 -5.90 6.69 -17.20
CA GLY A 125 -6.38 5.35 -16.83
C GLY A 125 -6.21 4.34 -17.97
N GLU A 126 -6.47 4.77 -19.21
CA GLU A 126 -6.32 3.92 -20.39
C GLU A 126 -4.86 3.46 -20.58
N ASN A 127 -3.89 4.36 -20.41
CA ASN A 127 -2.47 4.03 -20.53
C ASN A 127 -2.00 3.15 -19.37
N ALA A 128 -2.46 3.39 -18.14
CA ALA A 128 -2.20 2.50 -17.02
C ALA A 128 -2.74 1.08 -17.27
N ALA A 129 -3.99 0.95 -17.74
CA ALA A 129 -4.58 -0.33 -18.11
C ALA A 129 -3.81 -1.01 -19.25
N LYS A 130 -3.37 -0.26 -20.26
CA LYS A 130 -2.55 -0.80 -21.37
C LYS A 130 -1.17 -1.29 -20.91
N ILE A 131 -0.54 -0.61 -19.94
CA ILE A 131 0.73 -1.07 -19.35
C ILE A 131 0.52 -2.41 -18.64
N PHE A 132 -0.47 -2.48 -17.74
CA PHE A 132 -0.71 -3.67 -16.93
C PHE A 132 -1.35 -4.82 -17.69
N THR A 133 -1.86 -4.60 -18.90
CA THR A 133 -2.26 -5.66 -19.84
C THR A 133 -1.18 -6.01 -20.86
N GLY A 134 -0.06 -5.28 -20.90
CA GLY A 134 1.04 -5.49 -21.87
C GLY A 134 0.73 -5.01 -23.29
N ALA A 135 -0.26 -4.14 -23.47
CA ALA A 135 -0.55 -3.47 -24.73
C ALA A 135 0.39 -2.28 -25.01
N ILE A 136 0.91 -1.64 -23.95
CA ILE A 136 2.03 -0.71 -24.04
C ILE A 136 3.22 -1.33 -23.30
N THR A 137 4.37 -1.43 -23.99
CA THR A 137 5.55 -2.18 -23.50
C THR A 137 6.82 -1.33 -23.43
N VAL A 138 6.78 -0.07 -23.86
CA VAL A 138 7.94 0.83 -23.86
C VAL A 138 7.54 2.23 -23.36
N TRP A 139 8.40 2.87 -22.56
CA TRP A 139 8.10 4.13 -21.89
C TRP A 139 7.93 5.33 -22.84
N ASN A 140 8.57 5.31 -24.00
CA ASN A 140 8.41 6.37 -25.01
C ASN A 140 7.25 6.11 -25.99
N ASP A 141 6.33 5.21 -25.65
CA ASP A 141 5.12 5.00 -26.44
C ASP A 141 4.40 6.35 -26.66
N PRO A 142 3.94 6.67 -27.89
CA PRO A 142 3.29 7.94 -28.19
C PRO A 142 2.11 8.26 -27.26
N ALA A 143 1.38 7.26 -26.78
CA ALA A 143 0.26 7.48 -25.87
C ALA A 143 0.74 7.95 -24.48
N ILE A 144 1.84 7.39 -23.96
CA ILE A 144 2.45 7.84 -22.69
C ILE A 144 3.08 9.22 -22.87
N ALA A 145 3.75 9.47 -24.00
CA ALA A 145 4.32 10.77 -24.32
C ALA A 145 3.24 11.88 -24.38
N ALA A 146 2.04 11.55 -24.87
CA ALA A 146 0.92 12.48 -24.89
C ALA A 146 0.41 12.88 -23.49
N ASP A 147 0.55 12.00 -22.49
CA ASP A 147 0.27 12.33 -21.08
C ASP A 147 1.40 13.14 -20.42
N ASN A 148 2.60 13.16 -21.04
CA ASN A 148 3.81 13.75 -20.48
C ASN A 148 4.52 14.69 -21.48
N PRO A 149 3.85 15.74 -21.99
CA PRO A 149 4.42 16.63 -23.01
C PRO A 149 5.67 17.37 -22.54
N GLY A 150 5.88 17.50 -21.22
CA GLY A 150 7.06 18.11 -20.64
C GLY A 150 8.28 17.18 -20.57
N LEU A 151 8.15 15.88 -20.89
CA LEU A 151 9.21 14.89 -20.70
C LEU A 151 9.63 14.25 -22.04
N THR A 152 10.94 14.11 -22.24
CA THR A 152 11.48 13.27 -23.32
C THR A 152 11.68 11.86 -22.76
N LEU A 153 10.64 11.02 -22.86
CA LEU A 153 10.65 9.67 -22.29
C LEU A 153 11.64 8.75 -23.04
N PRO A 154 12.36 7.86 -22.33
CA PRO A 154 13.36 6.98 -22.93
C PRO A 154 12.70 5.78 -23.62
N ALA A 155 13.37 5.22 -24.63
CA ALA A 155 13.01 3.94 -25.25
C ALA A 155 13.36 2.75 -24.33
N ARG A 156 12.87 2.79 -23.09
CA ARG A 156 13.08 1.78 -22.04
C ARG A 156 11.88 0.85 -22.00
N ASN A 157 12.11 -0.46 -21.99
CA ASN A 157 11.05 -1.43 -21.80
C ASN A 157 10.37 -1.22 -20.44
N ILE A 158 9.04 -1.33 -20.44
CA ILE A 158 8.23 -1.31 -19.23
C ILE A 158 8.24 -2.70 -18.63
N VAL A 159 8.44 -2.80 -17.31
CA VAL A 159 8.38 -4.06 -16.57
C VAL A 159 7.26 -3.95 -15.53
N PRO A 160 6.04 -4.45 -15.84
CA PRO A 160 4.98 -4.48 -14.85
C PRO A 160 5.33 -5.44 -13.71
N VAL A 161 5.22 -4.95 -12.48
CA VAL A 161 5.39 -5.73 -11.25
C VAL A 161 4.02 -5.94 -10.63
N VAL A 162 3.58 -7.19 -10.59
CA VAL A 162 2.23 -7.59 -10.18
C VAL A 162 2.30 -8.46 -8.93
N ARG A 163 1.14 -8.74 -8.34
CA ARG A 163 1.03 -9.55 -7.11
C ARG A 163 1.04 -11.04 -7.43
N SER A 164 1.83 -11.83 -6.71
CA SER A 164 1.94 -13.28 -6.90
C SER A 164 0.88 -14.08 -6.17
N GLU A 165 0.30 -13.51 -5.12
CA GLU A 165 -0.67 -14.13 -4.22
C GLU A 165 -2.08 -13.56 -4.42
N GLY A 166 -3.07 -14.14 -3.72
CA GLY A 166 -4.46 -13.68 -3.75
C GLY A 166 -4.61 -12.31 -3.09
N SER A 167 -4.46 -11.26 -3.88
CA SER A 167 -4.36 -9.87 -3.46
C SER A 167 -5.67 -9.10 -3.64
N GLY A 168 -6.03 -8.28 -2.64
CA GLY A 168 -7.14 -7.34 -2.78
C GLY A 168 -6.78 -6.11 -3.60
N SER A 169 -5.52 -5.65 -3.61
CA SER A 169 -5.06 -4.61 -4.54
C SER A 169 -5.23 -5.04 -6.00
N THR A 170 -4.95 -6.31 -6.31
CA THR A 170 -5.23 -6.91 -7.62
C THR A 170 -6.73 -6.89 -7.93
N ALA A 171 -7.57 -7.23 -6.96
CA ALA A 171 -9.03 -7.17 -7.13
C ALA A 171 -9.54 -5.76 -7.38
N GLN A 172 -9.01 -4.76 -6.67
CA GLN A 172 -9.38 -3.36 -6.89
C GLN A 172 -8.94 -2.88 -8.27
N LEU A 173 -7.70 -3.16 -8.67
CA LEU A 173 -7.18 -2.77 -9.98
C LEU A 173 -7.99 -3.40 -11.12
N THR A 174 -8.33 -4.69 -11.00
CA THR A 174 -9.09 -5.41 -12.03
C THR A 174 -10.55 -4.97 -12.08
N ALA A 175 -11.20 -4.72 -10.94
CA ALA A 175 -12.54 -4.11 -10.93
C ALA A 175 -12.56 -2.73 -11.59
N TRP A 176 -11.58 -1.87 -11.29
CA TRP A 176 -11.46 -0.58 -11.94
C TRP A 176 -11.21 -0.71 -13.45
N MET A 177 -10.36 -1.65 -13.89
CA MET A 177 -10.18 -1.91 -15.34
C MET A 177 -11.44 -2.44 -16.02
N ILE A 178 -12.22 -3.29 -15.35
CA ILE A 178 -13.49 -3.80 -15.87
C ILE A 178 -14.51 -2.67 -16.03
N ASP A 179 -14.63 -1.79 -15.03
CA ASP A 179 -15.58 -0.68 -15.06
C ASP A 179 -15.14 0.42 -16.06
N ARG A 180 -13.85 0.75 -16.06
CA ARG A 180 -13.33 1.92 -16.79
C ARG A 180 -12.77 1.62 -18.16
N HIS A 181 -12.24 0.42 -18.35
CA HIS A 181 -11.52 0.00 -19.55
C HIS A 181 -11.91 -1.43 -20.00
N PRO A 182 -13.23 -1.74 -20.10
CA PRO A 182 -13.71 -3.12 -20.28
C PRO A 182 -13.12 -3.79 -21.53
N GLN A 183 -12.96 -3.05 -22.63
CA GLN A 183 -12.39 -3.59 -23.87
C GLN A 183 -10.91 -3.99 -23.73
N ILE A 184 -10.13 -3.21 -22.97
CA ILE A 184 -8.71 -3.50 -22.71
C ILE A 184 -8.59 -4.73 -21.82
N TRP A 185 -9.42 -4.82 -20.77
CA TRP A 185 -9.44 -5.98 -19.89
C TRP A 185 -9.91 -7.25 -20.59
N GLN A 186 -10.99 -7.17 -21.38
CA GLN A 186 -11.53 -8.31 -22.14
C GLN A 186 -10.49 -8.89 -23.09
N ALA A 187 -9.83 -8.04 -23.89
CA ALA A 187 -8.78 -8.49 -24.81
C ALA A 187 -7.57 -9.11 -24.07
N TYR A 188 -7.29 -8.64 -22.86
CA TYR A 188 -6.24 -9.20 -22.02
C TYR A 188 -6.62 -10.57 -21.45
N CYS A 189 -7.84 -10.70 -20.92
CA CYS A 189 -8.38 -11.95 -20.39
C CYS A 189 -8.36 -13.08 -21.43
N GLU A 190 -8.72 -12.76 -22.68
CA GLU A 190 -8.62 -13.70 -23.80
C GLU A 190 -7.18 -14.13 -24.06
N ARG A 191 -6.24 -13.16 -24.10
CA ARG A 191 -4.82 -13.43 -24.33
C ARG A 191 -4.16 -14.17 -23.17
N SER A 192 -4.59 -13.94 -21.93
CA SER A 192 -4.03 -14.57 -20.74
C SER A 192 -4.51 -16.00 -20.53
N GLY A 193 -5.37 -16.53 -21.42
CA GLY A 193 -5.92 -17.88 -21.32
C GLY A 193 -6.99 -18.02 -20.23
N ARG A 194 -7.57 -16.90 -19.78
CA ARG A 194 -8.55 -16.88 -18.68
C ARG A 194 -10.00 -16.85 -19.17
N ALA A 195 -10.21 -16.48 -20.42
CA ALA A 195 -11.54 -16.49 -21.02
C ALA A 195 -12.21 -17.88 -20.89
N PRO A 196 -13.54 -17.94 -20.63
CA PRO A 196 -14.48 -16.82 -20.57
C PRO A 196 -14.56 -16.10 -19.21
N ALA A 197 -13.74 -16.47 -18.22
CA ALA A 197 -13.88 -16.03 -16.83
C ALA A 197 -13.15 -14.69 -16.58
N CYS A 198 -13.69 -13.62 -17.17
CA CYS A 198 -13.07 -12.29 -17.22
C CYS A 198 -13.54 -11.33 -16.12
N GLY A 199 -14.12 -11.82 -15.03
CA GLY A 199 -14.50 -11.01 -13.88
C GLY A 199 -13.32 -10.51 -13.04
N GLN A 200 -13.67 -9.81 -11.96
CA GLN A 200 -12.73 -9.36 -10.94
C GLN A 200 -11.93 -10.55 -10.40
N THR A 201 -10.66 -10.32 -10.05
CA THR A 201 -9.79 -11.40 -9.56
C THR A 201 -8.84 -10.93 -8.49
N SER A 202 -8.51 -11.81 -7.55
CA SER A 202 -7.41 -11.60 -6.61
C SER A 202 -6.06 -12.10 -7.13
N PHE A 203 -6.06 -13.02 -8.10
CA PHE A 203 -4.86 -13.55 -8.73
C PHE A 203 -4.64 -12.86 -10.07
N TYR A 204 -3.57 -12.08 -10.20
CA TYR A 204 -3.29 -11.33 -11.42
C TYR A 204 -2.87 -12.31 -12.52
N PRO A 205 -3.53 -12.34 -13.70
CA PRO A 205 -3.05 -13.17 -14.81
C PRO A 205 -1.65 -12.71 -15.20
N THR A 206 -0.65 -13.57 -15.24
CA THR A 206 0.71 -13.16 -15.64
C THR A 206 0.96 -13.47 -17.10
N ILE A 207 1.63 -12.56 -17.80
CA ILE A 207 2.11 -12.78 -19.17
C ILE A 207 3.62 -12.55 -19.23
N PRO A 208 4.33 -13.05 -20.27
CA PRO A 208 5.77 -12.85 -20.40
C PRO A 208 6.16 -11.36 -20.29
N GLY A 209 7.21 -11.08 -19.53
CA GLY A 209 7.70 -9.72 -19.27
C GLY A 209 7.19 -9.08 -17.97
N MET A 210 6.23 -9.71 -17.29
CA MET A 210 5.81 -9.31 -15.95
C MET A 210 6.64 -9.99 -14.86
N ILE A 211 6.79 -9.30 -13.73
CA ILE A 211 7.41 -9.85 -12.52
C ILE A 211 6.33 -9.96 -11.45
N ALA A 212 6.18 -11.14 -10.85
CA ALA A 212 5.26 -11.35 -9.73
C ALA A 212 6.02 -11.27 -8.40
N GLN A 213 5.48 -10.52 -7.44
CA GLN A 213 6.04 -10.37 -6.09
C GLN A 213 4.96 -10.55 -5.03
N ASN A 214 5.35 -11.08 -3.88
CA ASN A 214 4.42 -11.33 -2.78
C ASN A 214 4.18 -10.07 -1.96
N GLY A 215 2.91 -9.68 -1.81
CA GLY A 215 2.50 -8.56 -0.97
C GLY A 215 2.92 -7.19 -1.52
N ASP A 216 2.40 -6.13 -0.91
CA ASP A 216 2.79 -4.76 -1.25
C ASP A 216 4.29 -4.52 -0.98
N LEU A 217 4.84 -5.10 0.10
CA LEU A 217 6.26 -5.00 0.45
C LEU A 217 7.17 -5.60 -0.64
N GLY A 218 6.83 -6.76 -1.18
CA GLY A 218 7.60 -7.39 -2.25
C GLY A 218 7.56 -6.59 -3.54
N VAL A 219 6.38 -6.09 -3.92
CA VAL A 219 6.21 -5.23 -5.12
C VAL A 219 6.99 -3.93 -4.96
N SER A 220 6.80 -3.19 -3.86
CA SER A 220 7.52 -1.94 -3.62
C SER A 220 9.03 -2.17 -3.51
N GLY A 221 9.43 -3.24 -2.83
CA GLY A 221 10.83 -3.61 -2.65
C GLY A 221 11.52 -3.95 -3.96
N TYR A 222 10.84 -4.62 -4.91
CA TYR A 222 11.36 -4.88 -6.24
C TYR A 222 11.48 -3.60 -7.07
N VAL A 223 10.40 -2.81 -7.15
CA VAL A 223 10.39 -1.55 -7.92
C VAL A 223 11.48 -0.61 -7.42
N SER A 224 11.78 -0.61 -6.11
CA SER A 224 12.79 0.25 -5.53
C SER A 224 14.25 -0.15 -5.82
N GLN A 225 14.50 -1.33 -6.40
CA GLN A 225 15.85 -1.79 -6.67
C GLN A 225 16.53 -1.02 -7.80
N GLY A 226 17.84 -0.80 -7.67
CA GLY A 226 18.63 -0.12 -8.70
C GLY A 226 18.60 -0.81 -10.07
N PHE A 227 18.53 -2.14 -10.11
CA PHE A 227 18.44 -2.91 -11.35
C PHE A 227 17.06 -2.86 -12.01
N ALA A 228 16.01 -2.47 -11.27
CA ALA A 228 14.62 -2.49 -11.72
C ALA A 228 14.22 -1.23 -12.50
N GLU A 229 15.16 -0.60 -13.20
CA GLU A 229 14.85 0.54 -14.06
C GLU A 229 13.88 0.11 -15.17
N GLY A 230 12.82 0.90 -15.38
CA GLY A 230 11.69 0.58 -16.25
C GLY A 230 10.52 -0.08 -15.52
N ALA A 231 10.66 -0.46 -14.25
CA ALA A 231 9.60 -1.12 -13.49
C ALA A 231 8.47 -0.17 -13.08
N ILE A 232 7.25 -0.71 -13.03
CA ILE A 232 6.05 -0.06 -12.49
C ILE A 232 5.18 -1.13 -11.81
N GLY A 233 4.76 -0.88 -10.58
CA GLY A 233 3.91 -1.78 -9.80
C GLY A 233 2.76 -1.04 -9.12
N TYR A 234 1.72 -1.78 -8.73
CA TYR A 234 0.60 -1.23 -7.97
C TYR A 234 0.70 -1.64 -6.50
N VAL A 235 0.68 -0.66 -5.61
CA VAL A 235 0.82 -0.85 -4.16
C VAL A 235 -0.09 0.12 -3.41
N ASN A 236 -0.38 -0.11 -2.13
CA ASN A 236 -0.90 0.97 -1.29
C ASN A 236 0.12 2.14 -1.26
N TYR A 237 -0.37 3.38 -1.34
CA TYR A 237 0.45 4.60 -1.30
C TYR A 237 1.46 4.64 -0.13
N SER A 238 1.12 4.08 1.03
CA SER A 238 2.00 4.00 2.20
C SER A 238 3.36 3.36 1.90
N TYR A 239 3.41 2.40 0.98
CA TYR A 239 4.66 1.71 0.60
C TYR A 239 5.55 2.58 -0.27
N ALA A 240 4.99 3.40 -1.16
CA ALA A 240 5.76 4.36 -1.95
C ALA A 240 6.34 5.48 -1.06
N LEU A 241 5.58 5.94 -0.06
CA LEU A 241 6.08 6.85 0.96
C LEU A 241 7.23 6.22 1.77
N GLY A 242 7.01 5.01 2.30
CA GLY A 242 8.01 4.33 3.14
C GLY A 242 9.31 4.01 2.40
N THR A 243 9.23 3.69 1.10
CA THR A 243 10.41 3.41 0.26
C THR A 243 11.06 4.66 -0.33
N GLN A 244 10.47 5.85 -0.14
CA GLN A 244 10.92 7.11 -0.74
C GLN A 244 10.95 7.06 -2.27
N PHE A 245 9.88 6.55 -2.88
CA PHE A 245 9.74 6.43 -4.33
C PHE A 245 8.55 7.23 -4.87
N PRO A 246 8.59 7.64 -6.14
CA PRO A 246 7.53 8.40 -6.76
C PRO A 246 6.38 7.47 -7.20
N VAL A 247 5.20 8.07 -7.37
CA VAL A 247 4.01 7.41 -7.92
C VAL A 247 3.46 8.19 -9.09
N VAL A 248 2.76 7.53 -9.99
CA VAL A 248 2.10 8.19 -11.11
C VAL A 248 0.99 9.13 -10.60
N LYS A 249 0.90 10.34 -11.17
CA LYS A 249 -0.33 11.14 -11.11
C LYS A 249 -1.33 10.59 -12.13
N LEU A 250 -2.51 10.15 -11.69
CA LEU A 250 -3.51 9.49 -12.54
C LEU A 250 -4.55 10.51 -13.02
N LEU A 251 -4.87 10.49 -14.31
CA LEU A 251 -5.92 11.35 -14.87
C LEU A 251 -7.31 10.96 -14.33
N ASN A 252 -7.99 11.90 -13.67
CA ASN A 252 -9.35 11.73 -13.20
C ASN A 252 -10.40 12.20 -14.22
N ALA A 253 -11.69 12.01 -13.91
CA ALA A 253 -12.78 12.34 -14.83
C ALA A 253 -13.02 13.86 -14.98
N ALA A 254 -12.46 14.67 -14.07
CA ALA A 254 -12.45 16.12 -14.16
C ALA A 254 -11.36 16.68 -15.10
N GLY A 255 -10.47 15.80 -15.61
CA GLY A 255 -9.37 16.20 -16.50
C GLY A 255 -8.10 16.66 -15.78
N PHE A 256 -7.91 16.28 -14.52
CA PHE A 256 -6.70 16.57 -13.75
C PHE A 256 -5.91 15.29 -13.42
N TYR A 257 -4.59 15.36 -13.44
CA TYR A 257 -3.72 14.29 -12.96
C TYR A 257 -3.51 14.43 -11.45
N THR A 258 -4.03 13.49 -10.66
CA THR A 258 -4.02 13.55 -9.20
C THR A 258 -3.18 12.44 -8.58
N GLU A 259 -2.59 12.74 -7.42
CA GLU A 259 -1.89 11.75 -6.60
C GLU A 259 -2.86 11.03 -5.64
N PRO A 260 -2.54 9.82 -5.20
CA PRO A 260 -3.28 9.10 -4.15
C PRO A 260 -3.02 9.66 -2.74
N THR A 261 -3.02 11.00 -2.58
CA THR A 261 -2.83 11.61 -1.25
C THR A 261 -4.02 11.29 -0.33
N PRO A 262 -3.82 11.31 1.00
CA PRO A 262 -4.88 11.12 1.97
C PRO A 262 -6.13 11.97 1.68
N GLU A 263 -5.96 13.24 1.33
CA GLU A 263 -7.04 14.19 1.05
C GLU A 263 -7.78 13.86 -0.24
N ASN A 264 -7.06 13.57 -1.33
CA ASN A 264 -7.66 13.21 -2.62
C ASN A 264 -8.46 11.91 -2.50
N VAL A 265 -7.92 10.93 -1.78
CA VAL A 265 -8.62 9.67 -1.49
C VAL A 265 -9.89 9.92 -0.68
N ALA A 266 -9.81 10.78 0.33
CA ALA A 266 -10.95 11.05 1.18
C ALA A 266 -12.08 11.77 0.42
N VAL A 267 -11.73 12.71 -0.46
CA VAL A 267 -12.68 13.36 -1.38
C VAL A 267 -13.34 12.32 -2.27
N SER A 268 -12.56 11.44 -2.92
CA SER A 268 -13.12 10.39 -3.78
C SER A 268 -14.10 9.47 -3.04
N LEU A 269 -13.77 9.09 -1.80
CA LEU A 269 -14.59 8.17 -1.00
C LEU A 269 -15.90 8.77 -0.50
N LEU A 270 -16.14 10.08 -0.68
CA LEU A 270 -17.48 10.66 -0.55
C LEU A 270 -18.48 10.08 -1.56
N LYS A 271 -17.99 9.48 -2.66
CA LYS A 271 -18.80 8.80 -3.68
C LYS A 271 -18.94 7.30 -3.44
N ALA A 272 -18.27 6.75 -2.44
CA ALA A 272 -18.40 5.34 -2.10
C ALA A 272 -19.79 5.03 -1.54
N ARG A 273 -20.33 3.86 -1.89
CA ARG A 273 -21.58 3.34 -1.36
C ARG A 273 -21.35 1.98 -0.73
N ILE A 274 -22.14 1.69 0.29
CA ILE A 274 -22.19 0.35 0.89
C ILE A 274 -23.46 -0.32 0.38
N ASN A 275 -23.34 -1.53 -0.15
CA ASN A 275 -24.47 -2.34 -0.54
C ASN A 275 -25.26 -2.78 0.70
N THR A 276 -26.50 -2.34 0.86
CA THR A 276 -27.35 -2.65 2.04
C THR A 276 -28.44 -3.68 1.76
N ASP A 277 -28.39 -4.37 0.62
CA ASP A 277 -29.33 -5.43 0.26
C ASP A 277 -29.06 -6.72 1.04
N GLU A 278 -29.73 -6.86 2.19
CA GLU A 278 -29.67 -8.05 3.06
C GLU A 278 -30.13 -9.34 2.38
N SER A 279 -30.94 -9.24 1.32
CA SER A 279 -31.41 -10.43 0.58
C SER A 279 -30.31 -11.08 -0.26
N ASN A 280 -29.22 -10.34 -0.50
CA ASN A 280 -28.08 -10.80 -1.28
C ASN A 280 -26.81 -10.88 -0.39
N PRO A 281 -26.55 -12.01 0.28
CA PRO A 281 -25.40 -12.15 1.18
C PRO A 281 -24.04 -11.98 0.47
N ALA A 282 -23.98 -12.19 -0.84
CA ALA A 282 -22.76 -11.98 -1.62
C ALA A 282 -22.43 -10.49 -1.84
N ARG A 283 -23.40 -9.61 -1.65
CA ARG A 283 -23.23 -8.15 -1.80
C ARG A 283 -23.51 -7.36 -0.53
N TYR A 284 -24.24 -7.90 0.44
CA TYR A 284 -24.52 -7.18 1.68
C TYR A 284 -23.23 -6.71 2.39
N LEU A 285 -23.20 -5.43 2.74
CA LEU A 285 -22.10 -4.68 3.36
C LEU A 285 -20.81 -4.58 2.53
N THR A 286 -20.85 -4.87 1.23
CA THR A 286 -19.69 -4.72 0.34
C THR A 286 -19.64 -3.34 -0.32
N GLN A 287 -18.47 -2.97 -0.84
CA GLN A 287 -18.24 -1.71 -1.54
C GLN A 287 -18.93 -1.67 -2.90
N ASP A 288 -19.49 -0.52 -3.20
CA ASP A 288 -19.72 -0.03 -4.54
C ASP A 288 -18.89 1.25 -4.75
N LEU A 289 -17.86 1.12 -5.59
CA LEU A 289 -16.91 2.19 -5.94
C LEU A 289 -17.16 2.79 -7.34
N SER A 290 -18.24 2.41 -8.03
CA SER A 290 -18.53 2.92 -9.38
C SER A 290 -18.62 4.45 -9.42
N GLY A 291 -19.19 5.06 -8.36
CA GLY A 291 -19.23 6.51 -8.17
C GLY A 291 -17.87 7.15 -7.91
N VAL A 292 -16.92 6.40 -7.34
CA VAL A 292 -15.54 6.84 -7.07
C VAL A 292 -14.75 6.90 -8.37
N TYR A 293 -14.92 5.89 -9.24
CA TYR A 293 -14.20 5.81 -10.52
C TYR A 293 -14.61 6.90 -11.51
N THR A 294 -15.81 7.45 -11.36
CA THR A 294 -16.43 8.43 -12.25
C THR A 294 -16.56 9.81 -11.61
N ASP A 295 -15.96 10.04 -10.43
CA ASP A 295 -16.06 11.31 -9.73
C ASP A 295 -15.46 12.46 -10.56
N THR A 296 -16.21 13.56 -10.62
CA THR A 296 -15.87 14.77 -11.40
C THR A 296 -15.34 15.89 -10.52
N ASP A 297 -15.13 15.65 -9.22
CA ASP A 297 -14.34 16.55 -8.39
C ASP A 297 -12.88 16.59 -8.92
N PRO A 298 -12.30 17.77 -9.20
CA PRO A 298 -10.91 17.91 -9.66
C PRO A 298 -9.87 17.25 -8.75
N ARG A 299 -10.17 17.08 -7.47
CA ARG A 299 -9.27 16.48 -6.47
C ARG A 299 -9.35 14.95 -6.44
N SER A 300 -10.35 14.35 -7.09
CA SER A 300 -10.57 12.91 -7.03
C SER A 300 -9.35 12.12 -7.54
N TYR A 301 -9.04 11.03 -6.85
CA TYR A 301 -8.18 9.94 -7.30
C TYR A 301 -9.03 8.69 -7.57
N GLN A 302 -8.97 8.13 -8.78
CA GLN A 302 -9.92 7.09 -9.22
C GLN A 302 -9.67 5.70 -8.60
N LEU A 303 -8.45 5.39 -8.16
CA LEU A 303 -8.11 4.12 -7.51
C LEU A 303 -8.15 4.25 -5.97
N SER A 304 -9.12 5.03 -5.47
CA SER A 304 -9.42 5.15 -4.05
C SER A 304 -10.37 4.05 -3.61
N SER A 305 -10.09 3.46 -2.46
CA SER A 305 -10.85 2.33 -1.92
C SER A 305 -10.73 2.26 -0.40
N TYR A 306 -11.48 1.35 0.20
CA TYR A 306 -11.32 0.99 1.60
C TYR A 306 -11.30 -0.53 1.77
N SER A 307 -10.61 -0.98 2.80
CA SER A 307 -10.57 -2.38 3.23
C SER A 307 -11.57 -2.62 4.36
N TYR A 308 -11.91 -3.89 4.57
CA TYR A 308 -12.77 -4.34 5.66
C TYR A 308 -12.00 -5.16 6.67
N LEU A 309 -12.37 -5.05 7.95
CA LEU A 309 -12.33 -6.23 8.79
C LEU A 309 -13.54 -7.11 8.50
N ILE A 310 -13.30 -8.40 8.35
CA ILE A 310 -14.32 -9.44 8.41
C ILE A 310 -14.39 -9.86 9.87
N LEU A 311 -15.46 -9.42 10.52
CA LEU A 311 -15.69 -9.64 11.95
C LEU A 311 -16.57 -10.87 12.15
N PRO A 312 -16.33 -11.69 13.18
CA PRO A 312 -17.26 -12.74 13.58
C PRO A 312 -18.49 -12.13 14.26
N THR A 313 -19.69 -12.59 13.90
CA THR A 313 -20.97 -12.19 14.52
C THR A 313 -21.56 -13.28 15.41
N ARG A 314 -20.82 -14.37 15.59
CA ARG A 314 -21.15 -15.48 16.49
C ARG A 314 -19.87 -16.10 17.04
N VAL A 315 -19.94 -16.69 18.22
CA VAL A 315 -18.83 -17.48 18.77
C VAL A 315 -18.64 -18.76 17.96
N GLY A 316 -17.41 -19.25 17.87
CA GLY A 316 -17.09 -20.46 17.10
C GLY A 316 -15.61 -20.60 16.81
N GLY A 317 -15.17 -21.84 16.58
CA GLY A 317 -13.74 -22.16 16.42
C GLY A 317 -12.95 -21.70 17.66
N GLN A 318 -11.93 -20.88 17.44
CA GLN A 318 -11.15 -20.28 18.52
C GLN A 318 -11.70 -18.94 19.03
N PHE A 319 -12.72 -18.38 18.38
CA PHE A 319 -13.30 -17.09 18.74
C PHE A 319 -14.37 -17.25 19.83
N ASN A 320 -14.29 -16.41 20.86
CA ASN A 320 -15.17 -16.41 22.03
C ASN A 320 -15.49 -14.97 22.48
N GLU A 321 -16.37 -14.80 23.46
CA GLU A 321 -16.79 -13.47 23.94
C GLU A 321 -15.64 -12.64 24.53
N ALA A 322 -14.66 -13.25 25.20
CA ALA A 322 -13.51 -12.53 25.74
C ALA A 322 -12.61 -11.96 24.62
N LYS A 323 -12.44 -12.71 23.52
CA LYS A 323 -11.78 -12.20 22.31
C LYS A 323 -12.62 -11.14 21.61
N GLY A 324 -13.94 -11.27 21.61
CA GLY A 324 -14.82 -10.27 21.03
C GLY A 324 -14.88 -8.96 21.81
N ARG A 325 -14.71 -9.00 23.14
CA ARG A 325 -14.41 -7.82 23.96
C ARG A 325 -13.15 -7.10 23.46
N THR A 326 -12.06 -7.83 23.24
CA THR A 326 -10.81 -7.27 22.68
C THR A 326 -11.00 -6.72 21.27
N LEU A 327 -11.61 -7.49 20.38
CA LEU A 327 -11.81 -7.09 18.98
C LEU A 327 -12.70 -5.85 18.88
N GLY A 328 -13.76 -5.78 19.68
CA GLY A 328 -14.61 -4.61 19.77
C GLY A 328 -13.87 -3.36 20.27
N ALA A 329 -13.07 -3.48 21.32
CA ALA A 329 -12.25 -2.38 21.83
C ALA A 329 -11.22 -1.88 20.79
N PHE A 330 -10.55 -2.82 20.10
CA PHE A 330 -9.65 -2.49 18.99
C PHE A 330 -10.38 -1.77 17.85
N ALA A 331 -11.56 -2.26 17.46
CA ALA A 331 -12.34 -1.68 16.38
C ALA A 331 -12.86 -0.28 16.72
N TYR A 332 -13.34 -0.05 17.95
CA TYR A 332 -13.72 1.30 18.42
C TYR A 332 -12.52 2.27 18.40
N TYR A 333 -11.35 1.83 18.86
CA TYR A 333 -10.11 2.61 18.76
C TYR A 333 -9.78 2.96 17.31
N ALA A 334 -9.86 1.98 16.40
CA ALA A 334 -9.53 2.18 15.00
C ALA A 334 -10.42 3.21 14.31
N MET A 335 -11.72 3.22 14.63
CA MET A 335 -12.71 4.14 14.02
C MET A 335 -12.70 5.54 14.60
N CYS A 336 -12.25 5.68 15.85
CA CYS A 336 -12.33 6.94 16.56
C CYS A 336 -10.96 7.62 16.69
N GLN A 337 -9.98 6.93 17.26
CA GLN A 337 -8.70 7.52 17.67
C GLN A 337 -7.60 7.35 16.61
N ALA A 338 -7.55 6.20 15.94
CA ALA A 338 -6.49 5.90 14.99
C ALA A 338 -6.52 6.79 13.73
N GLN A 339 -7.67 7.39 13.42
CA GLN A 339 -7.87 8.17 12.20
C GLN A 339 -7.00 9.44 12.13
N GLN A 340 -6.54 9.97 13.28
CA GLN A 340 -5.59 11.09 13.33
C GLN A 340 -4.25 10.77 12.65
N GLN A 341 -3.83 9.50 12.68
CA GLN A 341 -2.52 9.10 12.18
C GLN A 341 -2.54 8.69 10.70
N SER A 342 -3.72 8.45 10.12
CA SER A 342 -3.87 7.90 8.77
C SER A 342 -3.05 8.67 7.73
N ALA A 343 -3.16 10.00 7.70
CA ALA A 343 -2.49 10.83 6.70
C ALA A 343 -0.95 10.69 6.76
N SER A 344 -0.39 10.66 7.97
CA SER A 344 1.06 10.50 8.17
C SER A 344 1.59 9.13 7.71
N LEU A 345 0.72 8.12 7.66
CA LEU A 345 1.02 6.77 7.21
C LEU A 345 0.77 6.58 5.71
N GLY A 346 0.28 7.60 4.99
CA GLY A 346 -0.14 7.48 3.59
C GLY A 346 -1.53 6.88 3.39
N TYR A 347 -2.33 6.80 4.45
CA TYR A 347 -3.74 6.40 4.39
C TYR A 347 -4.64 7.62 4.49
N SER A 348 -5.87 7.45 4.04
CA SER A 348 -6.92 8.44 4.18
C SER A 348 -7.69 8.21 5.47
N PRO A 349 -7.90 9.25 6.29
CA PRO A 349 -8.92 9.22 7.32
C PRO A 349 -10.30 8.89 6.70
N MET A 350 -11.04 7.97 7.31
CA MET A 350 -12.29 7.50 6.74
C MET A 350 -13.42 8.55 6.84
N PRO A 351 -14.22 8.76 5.78
CA PRO A 351 -15.37 9.67 5.82
C PRO A 351 -16.50 9.13 6.71
N VAL A 352 -17.37 10.05 7.17
CA VAL A 352 -18.38 9.81 8.22
C VAL A 352 -19.32 8.63 7.91
N ASN A 353 -19.75 8.49 6.65
CA ASN A 353 -20.63 7.41 6.22
C ASN A 353 -20.02 6.02 6.40
N LEU A 354 -18.70 5.89 6.23
CA LEU A 354 -18.01 4.61 6.42
C LEU A 354 -17.78 4.31 7.90
N VAL A 355 -17.49 5.32 8.71
CA VAL A 355 -17.30 5.17 10.17
C VAL A 355 -18.62 4.82 10.86
N GLU A 356 -19.73 5.46 10.48
CA GLU A 356 -21.07 5.09 10.95
C GLU A 356 -21.39 3.62 10.68
N ALA A 357 -21.18 3.18 9.43
CA ALA A 357 -21.37 1.78 9.05
C ALA A 357 -20.47 0.82 9.84
N SER A 358 -19.25 1.23 10.16
CA SER A 358 -18.34 0.45 11.01
C SER A 358 -18.86 0.31 12.44
N PHE A 359 -19.33 1.40 13.07
CA PHE A 359 -19.90 1.33 14.42
C PHE A 359 -21.16 0.45 14.47
N GLU A 360 -21.97 0.41 13.42
CA GLU A 360 -23.09 -0.54 13.33
C GLU A 360 -22.61 -2.00 13.36
N GLN A 361 -21.51 -2.32 12.68
CA GLN A 361 -20.99 -3.69 12.63
C GLN A 361 -20.27 -4.09 13.91
N ILE A 362 -19.57 -3.16 14.58
CA ILE A 362 -18.88 -3.43 15.85
C ILE A 362 -19.85 -3.96 16.92
N ARG A 363 -21.08 -3.44 16.94
CA ARG A 363 -22.13 -3.88 17.88
C ARG A 363 -22.58 -5.32 17.68
N LYS A 364 -22.27 -5.93 16.54
CA LYS A 364 -22.62 -7.33 16.22
C LYS A 364 -21.57 -8.34 16.71
N ILE A 365 -20.41 -7.88 17.20
CA ILE A 365 -19.34 -8.76 17.69
C ILE A 365 -19.79 -9.39 19.02
N PRO A 366 -19.80 -10.73 19.16
CA PRO A 366 -20.13 -11.40 20.42
C PRO A 366 -19.18 -10.98 21.55
N GLY A 367 -19.72 -10.62 22.72
CA GLY A 367 -18.91 -10.19 23.87
C GLY A 367 -18.39 -8.75 23.80
N VAL A 368 -18.77 -7.98 22.77
CA VAL A 368 -18.41 -6.55 22.70
C VAL A 368 -19.01 -5.77 23.85
N GLU A 369 -18.20 -4.90 24.44
CA GLU A 369 -18.70 -3.85 25.32
C GLU A 369 -19.18 -2.68 24.45
N VAL A 370 -20.49 -2.61 24.23
CA VAL A 370 -21.08 -1.59 23.36
C VAL A 370 -20.77 -0.20 23.89
N GLN A 371 -20.18 0.64 23.04
CA GLN A 371 -19.88 2.03 23.34
C GLN A 371 -20.88 2.93 22.61
N ASN A 372 -21.47 3.88 23.34
CA ASN A 372 -22.28 4.95 22.77
C ASN A 372 -21.36 6.12 22.42
N ILE A 373 -20.65 5.98 21.29
CA ILE A 373 -19.72 7.00 20.81
C ILE A 373 -20.50 8.10 20.08
N ASP A 374 -20.32 9.33 20.53
CA ASP A 374 -20.63 10.50 19.72
C ASP A 374 -19.54 10.65 18.65
N ILE A 375 -19.90 10.38 17.40
CA ILE A 375 -18.97 10.39 16.26
C ILE A 375 -18.34 11.77 16.10
N ALA A 376 -19.06 12.85 16.44
CA ALA A 376 -18.53 14.21 16.36
C ALA A 376 -17.41 14.48 17.38
N GLN A 377 -17.27 13.63 18.41
CA GLN A 377 -16.20 13.68 19.41
C GLN A 377 -15.07 12.68 19.10
N CYS A 378 -15.17 11.92 18.01
CA CYS A 378 -14.04 11.12 17.57
C CYS A 378 -12.95 12.00 16.99
N ASP A 379 -11.72 11.64 17.29
CA ASP A 379 -10.56 12.29 16.71
C ASP A 379 -10.30 11.79 15.27
N ASN A 380 -11.22 12.14 14.39
CA ASN A 380 -11.12 11.90 12.97
C ASN A 380 -11.07 13.26 12.26
N PRO A 381 -9.99 13.58 11.53
CA PRO A 381 -9.80 14.89 10.90
C PRO A 381 -10.78 15.17 9.74
N THR A 382 -11.58 14.18 9.34
CA THR A 382 -12.66 14.39 8.36
C THR A 382 -13.94 14.93 8.98
N PHE A 383 -14.10 14.78 10.30
CA PHE A 383 -15.32 15.15 11.00
C PHE A 383 -15.22 16.60 11.48
N SER A 384 -16.36 17.26 11.47
CA SER A 384 -16.55 18.54 12.13
C SER A 384 -17.52 18.38 13.30
N ALA A 385 -17.49 19.34 14.21
CA ALA A 385 -18.43 19.38 15.32
C ALA A 385 -19.90 19.55 14.89
N ASP A 386 -20.16 20.03 13.66
CA ASP A 386 -21.51 20.20 13.10
C ASP A 386 -21.93 19.07 12.14
N GLY A 387 -21.10 18.02 12.02
CA GLY A 387 -21.38 16.85 11.17
C GLY A 387 -21.07 17.05 9.68
N THR A 388 -20.59 18.23 9.27
CA THR A 388 -20.09 18.44 7.91
C THR A 388 -18.75 17.71 7.68
N ASN A 389 -18.51 17.23 6.46
CA ASN A 389 -17.22 16.63 6.12
C ASN A 389 -16.19 17.74 5.81
N VAL A 390 -15.21 17.91 6.70
CA VAL A 390 -14.22 18.99 6.63
C VAL A 390 -13.36 18.89 5.37
N LEU A 391 -13.06 17.68 4.90
CA LEU A 391 -12.19 17.47 3.74
C LEU A 391 -12.75 18.04 2.45
N ALA A 392 -14.08 18.05 2.29
CA ALA A 392 -14.71 18.64 1.13
C ALA A 392 -14.34 20.13 0.99
N THR A 393 -14.00 20.79 2.10
CA THR A 393 -13.61 22.21 2.15
C THR A 393 -12.10 22.45 2.27
N SER A 394 -11.36 21.55 2.93
CA SER A 394 -9.93 21.75 3.22
C SER A 394 -8.98 21.07 2.23
N ALA A 395 -9.44 20.06 1.46
CA ALA A 395 -8.59 19.36 0.50
C ALA A 395 -8.13 20.32 -0.61
N PRO A 396 -6.81 20.42 -0.88
CA PRO A 396 -6.26 21.37 -1.83
C PRO A 396 -6.73 21.06 -3.24
N GLN A 397 -7.05 22.10 -4.00
CA GLN A 397 -7.32 21.94 -5.44
C GLN A 397 -6.03 21.53 -6.17
N PRO A 398 -6.13 20.68 -7.21
CA PRO A 398 -4.97 20.35 -8.03
C PRO A 398 -4.38 21.61 -8.68
N LYS A 399 -3.08 21.60 -8.93
CA LYS A 399 -2.39 22.72 -9.59
C LYS A 399 -2.91 22.87 -11.01
N ALA A 400 -2.91 24.10 -11.53
CA ALA A 400 -3.30 24.35 -12.93
C ALA A 400 -2.44 23.57 -13.94
N CYS A 401 -1.16 23.35 -13.64
CA CYS A 401 -0.28 22.54 -14.49
C CYS A 401 -0.61 21.05 -14.45
N ASP A 402 -1.40 20.55 -13.48
CA ASP A 402 -1.89 19.17 -13.40
C ASP A 402 -3.17 18.95 -14.22
N ALA A 403 -3.76 20.00 -14.80
CA ALA A 403 -4.80 19.83 -15.82
C ALA A 403 -4.21 19.15 -17.07
N ARG A 404 -5.01 18.29 -17.71
CA ARG A 404 -4.65 17.69 -18.99
C ARG A 404 -4.42 18.78 -20.03
N GLY A 405 -3.24 18.77 -20.64
CA GLY A 405 -2.84 19.79 -21.59
C GLY A 405 -1.33 19.84 -21.76
N PRO A 406 -0.81 20.89 -22.42
CA PRO A 406 0.62 21.01 -22.73
C PRO A 406 1.51 21.33 -21.52
N LEU A 407 0.92 21.83 -20.43
CA LEU A 407 1.66 22.16 -19.21
C LEU A 407 1.84 20.91 -18.34
N GLN A 408 3.03 20.79 -17.75
CA GLN A 408 3.35 19.72 -16.80
C GLN A 408 4.07 20.28 -15.58
N CYS A 409 3.60 19.91 -14.40
CA CYS A 409 4.23 20.32 -13.16
C CYS A 409 5.55 19.57 -12.96
N SER A 410 6.57 20.24 -12.44
CA SER A 410 7.89 19.66 -12.19
C SER A 410 8.04 19.03 -10.81
N ASP A 411 7.13 19.29 -9.87
CA ASP A 411 7.15 18.69 -8.54
C ASP A 411 7.11 17.16 -8.61
N GLY A 412 7.91 16.54 -7.75
CA GLY A 412 7.85 15.10 -7.56
C GLY A 412 6.58 14.69 -6.83
N THR A 413 6.43 13.39 -6.66
CA THR A 413 5.26 12.75 -6.03
C THR A 413 5.69 11.88 -4.86
N ALA A 414 4.74 11.58 -3.98
CA ALA A 414 4.91 10.63 -2.88
C ALA A 414 6.20 10.86 -2.07
N GLY A 415 6.98 9.79 -1.84
CA GLY A 415 8.21 9.84 -1.06
C GLY A 415 9.31 10.71 -1.68
N LEU A 416 9.12 11.23 -2.89
CA LEU A 416 10.02 12.16 -3.58
C LEU A 416 9.34 13.48 -3.95
N ALA A 417 8.30 13.91 -3.21
CA ALA A 417 7.58 15.15 -3.47
C ALA A 417 8.50 16.39 -3.63
N ASN A 418 9.59 16.44 -2.88
CA ASN A 418 10.55 17.54 -2.88
C ASN A 418 11.69 17.39 -3.90
N VAL A 419 11.69 16.34 -4.73
CA VAL A 419 12.70 16.10 -5.76
C VAL A 419 12.08 16.39 -7.12
N PRO A 420 12.34 17.56 -7.73
CA PRO A 420 11.70 17.91 -8.99
C PRO A 420 12.30 17.14 -10.16
N THR A 421 11.47 16.87 -11.16
CA THR A 421 11.92 16.47 -12.49
C THR A 421 11.79 17.66 -13.44
N PRO A 422 12.89 18.10 -14.09
CA PRO A 422 12.82 19.17 -15.06
C PRO A 422 11.84 18.85 -16.20
N VAL A 423 11.02 19.83 -16.57
CA VAL A 423 10.09 19.76 -17.69
C VAL A 423 10.56 20.71 -18.80
N ASN A 424 10.47 20.26 -20.05
CA ASN A 424 10.92 21.04 -21.20
C ASN A 424 10.00 22.27 -21.40
N ALA A 425 10.56 23.47 -21.25
CA ALA A 425 9.83 24.73 -21.43
C ALA A 425 9.28 24.91 -22.87
N ALA A 426 9.89 24.26 -23.87
CA ALA A 426 9.45 24.34 -25.27
C ALA A 426 8.08 23.67 -25.55
N ALA A 427 7.62 22.78 -24.66
CA ALA A 427 6.26 22.23 -24.72
C ALA A 427 5.22 23.15 -24.06
N GLN A 428 5.67 24.14 -23.29
CA GLN A 428 4.85 25.13 -22.62
C GLN A 428 4.69 26.35 -23.55
N GLY A 429 3.77 26.27 -24.50
CA GLY A 429 3.50 27.37 -25.42
C GLY A 429 3.19 28.67 -24.68
N GLY A 430 4.12 29.63 -24.75
CA GLY A 430 3.94 31.00 -24.25
C GLY A 430 5.17 31.55 -23.56
N THR A 431 5.92 32.41 -24.26
CA THR A 431 6.92 33.30 -23.66
C THR A 431 6.27 34.14 -22.56
N ALA A 432 6.53 33.79 -21.29
CA ALA A 432 6.42 34.75 -20.20
C ALA A 432 7.64 35.70 -20.31
N PRO A 433 7.46 37.04 -20.28
CA PRO A 433 8.59 37.95 -20.29
C PRO A 433 9.36 37.81 -18.99
N ALA A 434 10.68 37.68 -19.09
CA ALA A 434 11.57 37.74 -17.95
C ALA A 434 11.39 39.07 -17.21
N THR A 435 10.82 39.03 -16.00
CA THR A 435 10.89 40.16 -15.08
C THR A 435 12.29 40.20 -14.48
N GLY A 436 13.21 40.83 -15.20
CA GLY A 436 14.45 41.36 -14.63
C GLY A 436 14.09 42.50 -13.69
N GLY A 437 14.42 42.34 -12.41
CA GLY A 437 14.31 43.41 -11.43
C GLY A 437 15.32 44.51 -11.72
N ALA A 438 14.84 45.71 -12.03
CA ALA A 438 15.58 46.94 -11.87
C ALA A 438 14.60 48.05 -11.45
N ALA A 439 14.89 48.65 -10.30
CA ALA A 439 14.15 49.76 -9.72
C ALA A 439 14.43 51.08 -10.45
N ALA A 440 13.39 51.91 -10.66
CA ALA A 440 13.33 53.35 -10.35
C ALA A 440 12.25 54.08 -11.18
N GLY A 441 11.51 54.99 -10.52
CA GLY A 441 11.17 56.29 -11.12
C GLY A 441 9.74 56.57 -11.58
N ALA A 442 8.94 57.12 -10.64
CA ALA A 442 7.99 58.24 -10.79
C ALA A 442 7.13 58.43 -12.07
N GLY A 443 5.80 58.39 -11.87
CA GLY A 443 4.88 59.52 -12.09
C GLY A 443 4.55 59.98 -13.52
N GLY A 444 3.31 59.73 -13.96
CA GLY A 444 2.68 60.42 -15.10
C GLY A 444 1.26 59.92 -15.40
N ALA A 445 0.29 60.81 -15.31
CA ALA A 445 -1.17 60.59 -15.47
C ALA A 445 -1.61 60.38 -16.95
N PRO A 446 -2.89 60.02 -17.22
CA PRO A 446 -3.30 59.32 -18.45
C PRO A 446 -3.81 60.24 -19.56
N ALA A 447 -3.80 59.73 -20.80
CA ALA A 447 -4.50 60.31 -21.93
C ALA A 447 -5.39 59.26 -22.63
N THR A 448 -6.59 59.71 -22.93
CA THR A 448 -7.77 59.03 -23.49
C THR A 448 -7.78 58.90 -25.01
N GLY A 449 -8.56 57.93 -25.52
CA GLY A 449 -9.09 57.87 -26.90
C GLY A 449 -8.86 56.47 -27.50
N GLY A 450 -9.85 55.66 -27.90
CA GLY A 450 -11.21 55.92 -28.38
C GLY A 450 -11.27 55.57 -29.87
N GLY A 451 -11.93 54.46 -30.23
CA GLY A 451 -12.16 54.10 -31.64
C GLY A 451 -12.73 52.70 -31.82
N ALA A 452 -14.00 52.63 -32.22
CA ALA A 452 -14.81 51.43 -32.42
C ALA A 452 -15.01 51.09 -33.92
N ALA A 453 -15.72 49.96 -34.13
CA ALA A 453 -16.47 49.49 -35.32
C ALA A 453 -15.77 48.42 -36.20
N GLN A 454 -16.28 47.17 -36.27
CA GLN A 454 -17.42 46.66 -37.09
C GLN A 454 -16.97 46.47 -38.55
N GLY A 455 -16.99 45.31 -39.23
CA GLY A 455 -17.94 44.20 -39.24
C GLY A 455 -18.65 44.18 -40.60
N SER A 456 -18.46 43.13 -41.43
CA SER A 456 -19.41 42.55 -42.43
C SER A 456 -18.72 41.87 -43.62
N GLY A 457 -19.33 40.78 -44.12
CA GLY A 457 -19.23 40.36 -45.53
C GLY A 457 -18.83 38.89 -45.79
N ALA A 458 -19.81 37.99 -45.83
CA ALA A 458 -19.74 36.70 -46.54
C ALA A 458 -20.12 36.89 -48.04
N PRO A 459 -20.39 35.85 -48.88
CA PRO A 459 -20.02 34.41 -48.91
C PRO A 459 -19.51 33.97 -50.33
N ALA A 460 -19.22 32.68 -50.57
CA ALA A 460 -19.75 31.87 -51.70
C ALA A 460 -18.92 30.60 -52.05
N THR A 461 -19.66 29.48 -52.21
CA THR A 461 -19.53 28.38 -53.22
C THR A 461 -18.25 27.53 -53.27
N GLY A 462 -18.25 26.20 -53.46
CA GLY A 462 -19.29 25.22 -53.79
C GLY A 462 -18.62 23.95 -54.37
N GLY A 463 -19.27 22.78 -54.24
CA GLY A 463 -18.99 21.53 -54.97
C GLY A 463 -17.75 20.74 -54.51
N GLY A 464 -17.73 19.41 -54.39
CA GLY A 464 -18.65 18.37 -54.82
C GLY A 464 -17.87 17.17 -55.39
N SER A 465 -18.13 15.98 -54.83
CA SER A 465 -18.13 14.65 -55.49
C SER A 465 -16.83 13.80 -55.60
N THR A 466 -16.90 12.61 -54.97
CA THR A 466 -16.55 11.22 -55.41
C THR A 466 -15.11 10.90 -55.84
N ALA A 467 -14.56 9.68 -55.78
CA ALA A 467 -14.80 8.37 -55.17
C ALA A 467 -13.59 7.49 -55.57
N THR A 468 -13.45 6.29 -54.94
CA THR A 468 -12.64 5.12 -55.37
C THR A 468 -11.10 5.30 -55.35
N GLY A 469 -10.26 4.40 -54.83
CA GLY A 469 -10.35 2.96 -54.58
C GLY A 469 -9.10 2.32 -55.20
N GLY A 470 -8.32 1.54 -54.45
CA GLY A 470 -7.22 0.76 -55.02
C GLY A 470 -6.03 0.48 -54.09
N ALA A 471 -6.00 -0.72 -53.52
CA ALA A 471 -4.80 -1.48 -53.16
C ALA A 471 -4.83 -2.79 -54.01
N PRO A 472 -3.84 -3.71 -53.98
CA PRO A 472 -2.48 -3.68 -53.42
C PRO A 472 -1.41 -4.15 -54.45
N ALA A 473 -0.13 -4.17 -54.07
CA ALA A 473 0.89 -4.94 -54.77
C ALA A 473 1.85 -5.64 -53.79
N THR A 474 2.08 -6.91 -54.11
CA THR A 474 2.80 -8.00 -53.42
C THR A 474 4.25 -8.18 -53.92
N GLY A 475 5.06 -8.89 -53.12
CA GLY A 475 6.23 -9.70 -53.55
C GLY A 475 7.52 -9.29 -52.84
N GLY A 476 8.03 -10.01 -51.83
CA GLY A 476 8.73 -11.32 -51.90
C GLY A 476 10.15 -11.08 -51.31
N GLY A 477 10.82 -11.89 -50.49
CA GLY A 477 10.76 -13.30 -50.12
C GLY A 477 12.18 -13.89 -50.25
N SER A 478 12.78 -14.42 -49.16
CA SER A 478 13.94 -15.37 -49.10
C SER A 478 14.70 -15.21 -47.77
N THR A 479 14.53 -16.07 -46.76
CA THR A 479 15.21 -17.38 -46.51
C THR A 479 16.72 -17.33 -46.21
N GLY A 480 17.10 -17.84 -45.04
CA GLY A 480 18.48 -18.14 -44.63
C GLY A 480 18.52 -18.80 -43.25
N SER A 481 18.57 -20.14 -43.25
CA SER A 481 18.71 -21.03 -42.09
C SER A 481 20.18 -21.17 -41.66
N GLY A 482 20.43 -21.41 -40.37
CA GLY A 482 21.75 -21.76 -39.85
C GLY A 482 21.68 -22.11 -38.36
N GLY A 483 21.61 -23.40 -38.05
CA GLY A 483 21.62 -23.93 -36.69
C GLY A 483 23.01 -23.97 -36.04
N GLY A 484 23.02 -24.07 -34.71
CA GLY A 484 24.21 -24.32 -33.91
C GLY A 484 23.83 -24.53 -32.44
N SER A 485 23.93 -25.78 -31.98
CA SER A 485 23.73 -26.23 -30.60
C SER A 485 25.05 -26.12 -29.84
N ALA A 486 25.04 -25.60 -28.60
CA ALA A 486 26.02 -25.94 -27.54
C ALA A 486 25.59 -25.35 -26.17
N THR A 487 25.17 -26.26 -25.29
CA THR A 487 25.53 -26.40 -23.86
C THR A 487 26.22 -25.25 -23.11
N GLY A 488 25.61 -24.89 -21.96
CA GLY A 488 26.29 -24.90 -20.64
C GLY A 488 27.01 -23.63 -20.18
N GLY A 489 26.63 -23.13 -19.00
CA GLY A 489 27.46 -22.23 -18.20
C GLY A 489 26.69 -21.14 -17.48
N GLY A 490 26.18 -21.46 -16.28
CA GLY A 490 25.75 -20.42 -15.34
C GLY A 490 26.94 -19.59 -14.86
N SER A 491 26.75 -18.29 -14.75
CA SER A 491 27.64 -17.42 -13.98
C SER A 491 26.82 -16.56 -13.02
N THR A 492 27.02 -16.87 -11.74
CA THR A 492 26.69 -16.03 -10.59
C THR A 492 27.57 -14.79 -10.64
N GLY A 493 26.95 -13.62 -10.83
CA GLY A 493 27.61 -12.32 -10.76
C GLY A 493 27.07 -11.51 -9.57
N THR A 494 27.85 -11.52 -8.49
CA THR A 494 27.67 -10.71 -7.29
C THR A 494 28.07 -9.25 -7.53
N ALA A 495 27.21 -8.30 -7.18
CA ALA A 495 27.49 -6.93 -6.69
C ALA A 495 26.13 -6.25 -6.45
N GLY A 496 25.77 -5.69 -5.28
CA GLY A 496 26.56 -4.92 -4.34
C GLY A 496 26.04 -3.47 -4.40
N GLY A 497 25.17 -3.09 -3.45
CA GLY A 497 24.58 -1.75 -3.39
C GLY A 497 23.77 -1.53 -2.11
N THR A 498 24.38 -0.84 -1.15
CA THR A 498 23.93 -0.53 0.21
C THR A 498 22.86 0.58 0.25
N ALA A 499 21.78 0.38 1.02
CA ALA A 499 21.04 1.44 1.70
C ALA A 499 20.27 0.90 2.93
N THR A 500 20.80 1.25 4.10
CA THR A 500 20.16 1.45 5.42
C THR A 500 19.05 0.51 5.91
N GLY A 501 19.38 -0.36 6.87
CA GLY A 501 18.47 -0.63 8.00
C GLY A 501 18.60 -1.97 8.72
N GLY A 502 18.87 -3.08 8.02
CA GLY A 502 18.93 -4.43 8.61
C GLY A 502 20.28 -5.09 8.39
N ALA A 503 20.73 -5.91 9.36
CA ALA A 503 21.89 -6.78 9.16
C ALA A 503 21.49 -7.90 8.19
N VAL A 504 22.18 -7.96 7.05
CA VAL A 504 22.04 -9.05 6.08
C VAL A 504 23.19 -10.02 6.30
N ASP A 505 22.89 -11.29 6.50
CA ASP A 505 23.90 -12.34 6.52
C ASP A 505 24.38 -12.61 5.08
N PRO A 506 25.66 -12.33 4.76
CA PRO A 506 26.18 -12.47 3.41
C PRO A 506 26.29 -13.93 2.93
N ALA A 507 26.20 -14.92 3.82
CA ALA A 507 26.25 -16.34 3.45
C ALA A 507 24.86 -16.91 3.11
N THR A 508 23.81 -16.42 3.75
CA THR A 508 22.45 -17.00 3.66
C THR A 508 21.44 -16.08 2.99
N GLY A 509 21.77 -14.81 2.79
CA GLY A 509 20.81 -13.80 2.32
C GLY A 509 19.70 -13.50 3.33
N ALA A 510 19.84 -13.97 4.57
CA ALA A 510 18.86 -13.77 5.61
C ALA A 510 18.86 -12.31 6.07
N VAL A 511 17.66 -11.73 6.22
CA VAL A 511 17.47 -10.35 6.68
C VAL A 511 16.92 -10.38 8.09
N THR A 512 17.60 -9.69 9.00
CA THR A 512 17.13 -9.51 10.39
C THR A 512 16.49 -8.14 10.54
N ASP A 513 15.23 -8.11 10.96
CA ASP A 513 14.52 -6.88 11.29
C ASP A 513 15.05 -6.27 12.61
N PRO A 514 15.49 -5.00 12.63
CA PRO A 514 16.15 -4.39 13.78
C PRO A 514 15.20 -4.00 14.93
N VAL A 515 13.88 -4.03 14.71
CA VAL A 515 12.86 -3.64 15.70
C VAL A 515 12.25 -4.87 16.38
N THR A 516 12.14 -5.98 15.65
CA THR A 516 11.45 -7.20 16.07
C THR A 516 12.38 -8.39 16.27
N GLY A 517 13.61 -8.34 15.72
CA GLY A 517 14.57 -9.45 15.77
C GLY A 517 14.22 -10.63 14.86
N LEU A 518 13.22 -10.49 13.99
CA LEU A 518 12.76 -11.56 13.10
C LEU A 518 13.75 -11.79 11.96
N VAL A 519 14.12 -13.05 11.72
CA VAL A 519 15.02 -13.46 10.63
C VAL A 519 14.22 -14.08 9.49
N ILE A 520 14.32 -13.49 8.30
CA ILE A 520 13.66 -13.96 7.08
C ILE A 520 14.69 -14.64 6.19
N VAL A 521 14.47 -15.91 5.82
CA VAL A 521 15.35 -16.70 4.93
C VAL A 521 14.64 -16.95 3.59
N PRO A 522 15.27 -16.68 2.44
CA PRO A 522 14.67 -16.98 1.13
C PRO A 522 14.61 -18.50 0.87
N GLY A 523 13.42 -19.04 0.63
CA GLY A 523 13.19 -20.47 0.35
C GLY A 523 13.22 -20.81 -1.15
N GLY A 524 13.80 -21.97 -1.49
CA GLY A 524 14.14 -22.44 -2.84
C GLY A 524 13.01 -23.03 -3.70
N SER A 525 13.38 -23.42 -4.92
CA SER A 525 12.49 -23.86 -6.00
C SER A 525 11.87 -25.25 -5.75
N GLY A 526 10.60 -25.26 -5.34
CA GLY A 526 9.74 -26.44 -5.32
C GLY A 526 8.34 -26.10 -5.84
N THR A 527 7.70 -27.03 -6.54
CA THR A 527 6.32 -26.87 -7.02
C THR A 527 5.34 -27.07 -5.86
N VAL A 528 4.49 -26.06 -5.64
CA VAL A 528 3.45 -26.02 -4.62
C VAL A 528 2.22 -26.77 -5.12
N ASP A 529 1.68 -27.66 -4.27
CA ASP A 529 0.41 -28.34 -4.52
C ASP A 529 -0.75 -27.31 -4.49
N PRO A 530 -1.57 -27.22 -5.56
CA PRO A 530 -2.60 -26.18 -5.68
C PRO A 530 -3.82 -26.39 -4.76
N GLU A 531 -4.00 -27.55 -4.13
CA GLU A 531 -5.11 -27.81 -3.19
C GLU A 531 -4.72 -27.57 -1.73
N THR A 532 -3.45 -27.80 -1.37
CA THR A 532 -2.99 -27.78 0.03
C THR A 532 -1.95 -26.71 0.35
N GLY A 533 -1.34 -26.08 -0.66
CA GLY A 533 -0.30 -25.06 -0.47
C GLY A 533 1.03 -25.61 0.06
N LEU A 534 1.20 -26.94 0.13
CA LEU A 534 2.43 -27.59 0.59
C LEU A 534 3.34 -27.94 -0.60
N VAL A 535 4.66 -27.87 -0.39
CA VAL A 535 5.65 -28.29 -1.38
C VAL A 535 5.75 -29.82 -1.37
N ALA A 536 5.46 -30.47 -2.49
CA ALA A 536 5.56 -31.92 -2.60
C ALA A 536 7.02 -32.37 -2.38
N GLY A 537 7.27 -33.17 -1.34
CA GLY A 537 8.56 -33.82 -1.07
C GLY A 537 9.35 -33.32 0.16
N ALA A 538 8.81 -32.42 0.98
CA ALA A 538 9.44 -32.04 2.25
C ALA A 538 9.15 -33.10 3.35
N PRO A 539 10.16 -33.60 4.10
CA PRO A 539 9.89 -34.49 5.23
C PRO A 539 9.17 -33.71 6.35
N ALA A 540 8.12 -34.29 6.91
CA ALA A 540 7.41 -33.73 8.06
C ALA A 540 8.29 -33.84 9.32
N CYS A 541 8.55 -32.71 10.00
CA CYS A 541 9.23 -32.70 11.30
C CYS A 541 8.21 -32.93 12.43
N ASP A 542 8.53 -33.85 13.36
CA ASP A 542 7.83 -33.97 14.64
C ASP A 542 8.43 -32.97 15.65
N PRO A 543 7.66 -31.96 16.11
CA PRO A 543 8.16 -30.91 16.98
C PRO A 543 8.46 -31.39 18.42
N SER A 544 8.06 -32.60 18.79
CA SER A 544 8.31 -33.17 20.13
C SER A 544 9.57 -34.02 20.21
N THR A 545 10.01 -34.60 19.09
CA THR A 545 11.13 -35.55 19.05
C THR A 545 12.31 -35.10 18.18
N GLY A 546 12.11 -34.10 17.30
CA GLY A 546 13.17 -33.58 16.42
C GLY A 546 13.63 -34.57 15.34
N VAL A 547 12.94 -35.70 15.15
CA VAL A 547 13.27 -36.69 14.12
C VAL A 547 12.73 -36.20 12.77
N GLY A 548 13.58 -36.24 11.73
CA GLY A 548 13.23 -35.92 10.34
C GLY A 548 13.83 -34.62 9.79
N CYS A 549 14.48 -33.81 10.62
CA CYS A 549 15.03 -32.52 10.19
C CYS A 549 16.51 -32.68 9.77
N ALA A 550 16.76 -33.15 8.53
CA ALA A 550 18.09 -33.06 7.93
C ALA A 550 18.03 -32.93 6.41
N ALA A 551 18.56 -31.81 5.90
CA ALA A 551 19.11 -31.74 4.56
C ALA A 551 20.57 -31.28 4.70
N THR A 552 21.50 -32.12 4.22
CA THR A 552 22.97 -31.98 4.22
C THR A 552 23.65 -32.13 5.58
N GLY A 553 24.48 -33.19 5.68
CA GLY A 553 24.95 -33.74 6.95
C GLY A 553 26.04 -32.94 7.66
N GLN A 554 25.76 -32.60 8.91
CA GLN A 554 26.64 -32.73 10.08
C GLN A 554 25.74 -32.86 11.32
N ASN A 555 26.03 -33.81 12.23
CA ASN A 555 25.29 -33.99 13.49
C ASN A 555 25.80 -33.00 14.55
N PRO A 556 24.97 -32.13 15.17
CA PRO A 556 25.36 -31.42 16.38
C PRO A 556 25.14 -32.29 17.63
N THR A 557 26.12 -32.30 18.52
CA THR A 557 26.08 -32.91 19.86
C THR A 557 25.07 -32.23 20.78
N ALA A 558 24.41 -33.01 21.63
CA ALA A 558 23.39 -32.57 22.59
C ALA A 558 23.92 -31.51 23.57
N GLY A 559 23.20 -30.38 23.69
CA GLY A 559 23.49 -29.36 24.71
C GLY A 559 23.02 -27.92 24.47
N GLN A 560 22.40 -27.59 23.33
CA GLN A 560 21.95 -26.21 23.04
C GLN A 560 20.49 -26.17 22.58
N VAL A 561 19.56 -26.40 23.50
CA VAL A 561 18.21 -25.84 23.40
C VAL A 561 17.81 -25.34 24.79
N ALA A 562 17.84 -24.03 24.98
CA ALA A 562 17.25 -23.38 26.13
C ALA A 562 16.49 -22.13 25.68
N VAL A 563 15.25 -22.06 26.15
CA VAL A 563 14.24 -21.02 25.95
C VAL A 563 14.75 -19.68 26.48
N GLY A 564 14.58 -18.60 25.71
CA GLY A 564 15.10 -17.27 26.02
C GLY A 564 14.45 -16.61 27.24
N ALA A 565 15.19 -16.57 28.34
CA ALA A 565 15.13 -15.52 29.34
C ALA A 565 16.26 -14.51 29.09
N VAL A 566 15.99 -13.25 29.39
CA VAL A 566 16.88 -12.08 29.22
C VAL A 566 18.26 -12.34 29.85
N ALA A 567 19.33 -12.27 29.07
CA ALA A 567 20.70 -12.46 29.58
C ALA A 567 21.51 -11.16 29.50
N SER A 568 21.81 -10.61 30.68
CA SER A 568 22.89 -9.66 30.91
C SER A 568 24.24 -10.34 30.68
N THR A 569 25.11 -9.75 29.86
CA THR A 569 26.44 -10.30 29.58
C THR A 569 27.39 -10.07 30.77
N VAL A 570 27.87 -11.15 31.39
CA VAL A 570 29.04 -11.16 32.29
C VAL A 570 30.26 -11.59 31.48
N ILE A 571 31.33 -10.79 31.50
CA ILE A 571 32.61 -11.11 30.83
C ILE A 571 33.47 -11.95 31.80
N PRO A 572 34.00 -13.12 31.39
CA PRO A 572 34.86 -13.95 32.24
C PRO A 572 36.30 -13.41 32.37
N GLU A 573 36.87 -13.59 33.57
CA GLU A 573 38.08 -12.94 34.11
C GLU A 573 39.46 -13.34 33.53
N THR A 574 39.57 -14.03 32.38
CA THR A 574 40.87 -14.62 31.97
C THR A 574 41.33 -14.38 30.53
N THR A 575 40.82 -13.36 29.83
CA THR A 575 41.38 -12.98 28.51
C THR A 575 42.38 -11.83 28.62
N PRO A 576 43.63 -11.97 28.14
CA PRO A 576 44.59 -10.88 28.13
C PRO A 576 44.17 -9.81 27.11
N TRP A 577 44.26 -8.54 27.52
CA TRP A 577 43.76 -7.39 26.79
C TRP A 577 44.67 -7.05 25.61
N ASP A 578 44.18 -7.21 24.38
CA ASP A 578 44.81 -6.62 23.20
C ASP A 578 44.34 -5.16 23.03
N ALA A 579 45.22 -4.30 22.53
CA ALA A 579 45.07 -2.86 22.31
C ALA A 579 43.78 -2.48 21.56
N SER A 580 43.24 -3.40 20.77
CA SER A 580 41.97 -3.26 20.05
C SER A 580 40.75 -3.11 20.98
N ILE A 581 40.73 -3.82 22.12
CA ILE A 581 39.62 -3.75 23.10
C ILE A 581 39.75 -2.49 23.96
N ALA A 582 40.97 -2.11 24.33
CA ALA A 582 41.22 -0.86 25.06
C ALA A 582 40.79 0.38 24.26
N PHE A 583 40.98 0.36 22.94
CA PHE A 583 40.56 1.44 22.05
C PHE A 583 39.03 1.56 21.96
N VAL A 584 38.32 0.42 21.85
CA VAL A 584 36.84 0.41 21.80
C VAL A 584 36.25 0.88 23.12
N VAL A 585 36.80 0.47 24.27
CA VAL A 585 36.34 0.92 25.59
C VAL A 585 36.61 2.41 25.80
N LEU A 586 37.77 2.92 25.36
CA LEU A 586 38.08 4.36 25.43
C LEU A 586 37.11 5.19 24.58
N VAL A 587 36.78 4.73 23.37
CA VAL A 587 35.82 5.40 22.48
C VAL A 587 34.41 5.39 23.09
N ILE A 588 33.97 4.27 23.68
CA ILE A 588 32.66 4.19 24.36
C ILE A 588 32.62 5.14 25.57
N LEU A 589 33.68 5.18 26.39
CA LEU A 589 33.74 6.10 27.53
C LEU A 589 33.79 7.57 27.12
N LEU A 590 34.47 7.92 26.03
CA LEU A 590 34.47 9.27 25.47
C LEU A 590 33.10 9.67 24.90
N VAL A 591 32.41 8.75 24.22
CA VAL A 591 31.05 8.98 23.71
C VAL A 591 30.06 9.17 24.87
N LEU A 592 30.16 8.36 25.94
CA LEU A 592 29.33 8.54 27.13
C LEU A 592 29.61 9.88 27.85
N ALA A 593 30.87 10.29 27.93
CA ALA A 593 31.26 11.57 28.57
C ALA A 593 30.80 12.80 27.77
N VAL A 594 30.81 12.73 26.43
CA VAL A 594 30.45 13.87 25.55
C VAL A 594 28.95 13.96 25.30
N VAL A 595 28.23 12.84 25.26
CA VAL A 595 26.80 12.82 24.87
C VAL A 595 25.86 12.86 26.08
N ILE A 596 26.19 12.17 27.19
CA ILE A 596 25.25 12.00 28.32
C ILE A 596 25.42 13.09 29.38
N VAL A 597 26.65 13.53 29.64
CA VAL A 597 26.94 14.49 30.73
C VAL A 597 26.33 15.88 30.49
N PRO A 598 26.32 16.45 29.26
CA PRO A 598 25.68 17.76 29.03
C PRO A 598 24.14 17.70 29.10
N ALA A 599 23.53 16.56 28.73
CA ALA A 599 22.07 16.40 28.69
C ALA A 599 21.44 16.29 30.09
N VAL A 600 22.17 15.74 31.06
CA VAL A 600 21.71 15.63 32.46
C VAL A 600 21.92 16.96 33.23
N ALA A 601 22.93 17.74 32.88
CA ALA A 601 23.19 19.06 33.50
C ALA A 601 22.16 20.12 33.09
N TRP A 602 21.59 20.04 31.87
CA TRP A 602 20.60 21.02 31.38
C TRP A 602 19.18 20.82 31.93
N ARG A 603 18.80 19.59 32.34
CA ARG A 603 17.47 19.30 32.93
C ARG A 603 17.31 19.72 34.39
N ARG A 604 18.38 20.11 35.09
CA ARG A 604 18.31 20.55 36.50
C ARG A 604 18.25 22.07 36.71
N PHE A 605 18.32 22.90 35.66
CA PHE A 605 18.40 24.37 35.81
C PHE A 605 17.19 25.15 35.27
N SER A 606 16.13 24.51 34.78
CA SER A 606 14.96 25.18 34.19
C SER A 606 13.66 25.13 35.01
N GLY A 607 13.72 24.77 36.30
CA GLY A 607 12.58 24.90 37.23
C GLY A 607 12.51 26.30 37.84
N GLY A 608 11.76 27.21 37.20
CA GLY A 608 11.52 28.57 37.67
C GLY A 608 10.63 28.68 38.92
N VAL A 609 10.98 29.65 39.75
CA VAL A 609 10.36 30.10 41.02
C VAL A 609 9.10 30.98 40.73
N PRO A 610 8.10 31.06 41.65
CA PRO A 610 6.76 31.56 41.35
C PRO A 610 6.58 33.07 41.54
N THR A 611 5.61 33.63 40.81
CA THR A 611 4.82 34.83 41.16
C THR A 611 3.35 34.56 40.90
#